data_AF-A0A2N9ZYV3-F1
#
_entry.id   AF-A0A2N9ZYV3-F1
#
_cell.length_a   1.000
_cell.length_b   1.000
_cell.length_c   1.000
_cell.angle_alpha   90.00
_cell.angle_beta   90.00
_cell.angle_gamma   90.00
#
_symmetry.space_group_name_H-M   'P 1'
#
loop_
_entity.id
_entity.type
_entity.pdbx_description
1 polymer ?
#
loop_
_entity_poly.entity_id
_entity_poly.type
_entity_poly.pdbx_seq_one_letter_code
_entity_poly.pdbx_strand_id
1 'polypeptide(L)'
;MIDKINTLDTDTYGLPKKDLLVRLQEAKLAKDEAALAEVESQLQALQDFNDRTGDTTVEYIKYFYEHVNDGRLSDELRNKVANLTFTLYQSQSFRKAVDLNKLFPSIYQTKQEVEEALKNQPATAKVNETVLDKEKVDNQSAKQAIYEFLKDLYPDLKKEEYVNHVSKEEVESLLNKANQLLEQIHEEGIRQSLAEEVENLKAATNKADADLDEVNSQVKDVLTRIASALQQEKENAEQDSQTLVLYQKLYDILMSLHSYLESNNGSDEDFDKVDALLDQLSAKSKDKAALLELTKAILVLNHQIQSKASASEETSPARNAEANGDNTSAENQPNATTESNSETASDENKASNTRDSKPAELTSEKGSTESTTSTGNQEKAVE
;
A
#
# COMPACT_ATOMS: atom_id res chain seq x y z
N MET A 1 -31.65 43.56 1.92
CA MET A 1 -31.60 42.08 2.10
C MET A 1 -32.81 41.36 1.51
N ILE A 2 -34.05 41.60 1.97
CA ILE A 2 -35.25 40.89 1.44
C ILE A 2 -35.41 41.07 -0.07
N ASP A 3 -35.23 42.29 -0.57
CA ASP A 3 -35.30 42.55 -2.02
C ASP A 3 -34.23 41.73 -2.78
N LYS A 4 -32.99 41.69 -2.29
CA LYS A 4 -31.91 40.86 -2.87
C LYS A 4 -32.26 39.37 -2.89
N ILE A 5 -32.82 38.84 -1.79
CA ILE A 5 -33.28 37.45 -1.70
C ILE A 5 -34.42 37.16 -2.69
N ASN A 6 -35.23 38.17 -3.04
CA ASN A 6 -36.31 38.01 -4.00
C ASN A 6 -35.86 38.15 -5.45
N THR A 7 -34.78 38.89 -5.72
CA THR A 7 -34.28 39.16 -7.07
C THR A 7 -33.18 38.19 -7.52
N LEU A 8 -32.34 37.73 -6.60
CA LEU A 8 -31.28 36.76 -6.90
C LEU A 8 -31.87 35.35 -6.97
N ASP A 9 -31.38 34.54 -7.92
CA ASP A 9 -31.74 33.12 -8.02
C ASP A 9 -30.96 32.29 -6.98
N THR A 10 -31.19 32.54 -5.69
CA THR A 10 -30.38 31.95 -4.61
C THR A 10 -30.45 30.41 -4.60
N ASP A 11 -31.56 29.84 -5.06
CA ASP A 11 -31.78 28.38 -5.09
C ASP A 11 -30.80 27.68 -6.06
N THR A 12 -30.58 28.24 -7.26
CA THR A 12 -29.61 27.68 -8.24
C THR A 12 -28.16 27.73 -7.72
N TYR A 13 -27.85 28.66 -6.81
CA TYR A 13 -26.54 28.78 -6.17
C TYR A 13 -26.43 27.99 -4.86
N GLY A 14 -27.35 27.07 -4.58
CA GLY A 14 -27.30 26.24 -3.38
C GLY A 14 -27.55 27.01 -2.07
N LEU A 15 -28.20 28.17 -2.15
CA LEU A 15 -28.66 28.96 -1.00
C LEU A 15 -30.18 29.03 -1.00
N PRO A 16 -30.87 28.04 -0.42
CA PRO A 16 -32.31 27.98 -0.48
C PRO A 16 -32.95 29.27 0.04
N LYS A 17 -33.81 29.88 -0.77
CA LYS A 17 -34.46 31.15 -0.43
C LYS A 17 -35.14 31.10 0.94
N LYS A 18 -35.79 29.97 1.23
CA LYS A 18 -36.45 29.70 2.50
C LYS A 18 -35.48 29.80 3.68
N ASP A 19 -34.29 29.21 3.56
CA ASP A 19 -33.31 29.14 4.64
C ASP A 19 -32.69 30.52 4.90
N LEU A 20 -32.48 31.32 3.85
CA LEU A 20 -32.04 32.72 3.97
C LEU A 20 -33.09 33.58 4.70
N LEU A 21 -34.37 33.40 4.38
CA LEU A 21 -35.45 34.14 5.04
C LEU A 21 -35.59 33.74 6.52
N VAL A 22 -35.44 32.44 6.84
CA VAL A 22 -35.45 31.95 8.22
C VAL A 22 -34.28 32.53 9.00
N ARG A 23 -33.04 32.43 8.49
CA ARG A 23 -31.84 33.01 9.13
C ARG A 23 -32.00 34.51 9.37
N LEU A 24 -32.54 35.25 8.39
CA LEU A 24 -32.80 36.68 8.52
C LEU A 24 -33.84 36.99 9.60
N GLN A 25 -34.90 36.19 9.71
CA GLN A 25 -35.94 36.36 10.73
C GLN A 25 -35.41 36.05 12.13
N GLU A 26 -34.66 34.97 12.29
CA GLU A 26 -34.04 34.56 13.56
C GLU A 26 -33.05 35.61 14.06
N ALA A 27 -32.15 36.08 13.19
CA ALA A 27 -31.18 37.13 13.53
C ALA A 27 -31.88 38.45 13.93
N LYS A 28 -32.95 38.85 13.20
CA LYS A 28 -33.75 40.02 13.58
C LYS A 28 -34.44 39.87 14.93
N LEU A 29 -35.00 38.69 15.21
CA LEU A 29 -35.68 38.41 16.48
C LEU A 29 -34.69 38.42 17.64
N ALA A 30 -33.50 37.85 17.45
CA ALA A 30 -32.40 37.84 18.41
C ALA A 30 -31.69 39.20 18.55
N LYS A 31 -31.95 40.16 17.65
CA LYS A 31 -31.19 41.41 17.50
C LYS A 31 -29.69 41.17 17.31
N ASP A 32 -29.36 40.11 16.58
CA ASP A 32 -27.98 39.72 16.27
C ASP A 32 -27.50 40.48 15.03
N GLU A 33 -26.83 41.60 15.26
CA GLU A 33 -26.29 42.44 14.17
C GLU A 33 -25.17 41.74 13.37
N ALA A 34 -24.42 40.83 14.00
CA ALA A 34 -23.36 40.08 13.33
C ALA A 34 -23.95 39.06 12.34
N ALA A 35 -24.97 38.31 12.76
CA ALA A 35 -25.66 37.37 11.88
C ALA A 35 -26.37 38.09 10.71
N LEU A 36 -26.91 39.30 10.95
CA LEU A 36 -27.47 40.13 9.87
C LEU A 36 -26.41 40.58 8.86
N ALA A 37 -25.25 41.03 9.35
CA ALA A 37 -24.14 41.43 8.50
C ALA A 37 -23.58 40.25 7.69
N GLU A 38 -23.52 39.05 8.27
CA GLU A 38 -23.09 37.83 7.59
C GLU A 38 -24.03 37.47 6.44
N VAL A 39 -25.35 37.51 6.66
CA VAL A 39 -26.35 37.26 5.60
C VAL A 39 -26.26 38.32 4.49
N GLU A 40 -26.04 39.58 4.85
CA GLU A 40 -25.87 40.65 3.86
C GLU A 40 -24.59 40.48 3.04
N SER A 41 -23.47 40.14 3.68
CA SER A 41 -22.19 39.84 3.04
C SER A 41 -22.32 38.65 2.07
N GLN A 42 -22.97 37.57 2.50
CA GLN A 42 -23.21 36.40 1.67
C GLN A 42 -24.06 36.73 0.43
N LEU A 43 -25.11 37.55 0.59
CA LEU A 43 -25.94 38.01 -0.53
C LEU A 43 -25.19 38.95 -1.47
N GLN A 44 -24.29 39.79 -0.95
CA GLN A 44 -23.45 40.64 -1.79
C GLN A 44 -22.45 39.81 -2.59
N ALA A 45 -21.75 38.88 -1.95
CA ALA A 45 -20.83 37.98 -2.62
C ALA A 45 -21.53 37.13 -3.70
N LEU A 46 -22.78 36.70 -3.44
CA LEU A 46 -23.60 36.00 -4.42
C LEU A 46 -23.93 36.89 -5.61
N GLN A 47 -24.32 38.13 -5.36
CA GLN A 47 -24.62 39.10 -6.41
C GLN A 47 -23.37 39.33 -7.30
N ASP A 48 -22.22 39.57 -6.69
CA ASP A 48 -20.96 39.79 -7.42
C ASP A 48 -20.55 38.55 -8.24
N PHE A 49 -20.81 37.36 -7.71
CA PHE A 49 -20.57 36.09 -8.41
C PHE A 49 -21.55 35.85 -9.55
N ASN A 50 -22.82 36.23 -9.39
CA ASN A 50 -23.84 36.13 -10.44
C ASN A 50 -23.57 37.13 -11.58
N ASP A 51 -23.22 38.37 -11.24
CA ASP A 51 -23.07 39.44 -12.22
C ASP A 51 -21.80 39.28 -13.07
N ARG A 52 -20.73 38.69 -12.50
CA ARG A 52 -19.41 38.53 -13.15
C ARG A 52 -18.80 37.15 -12.88
N THR A 53 -19.53 36.07 -13.13
CA THR A 53 -19.11 34.70 -12.74
C THR A 53 -17.69 34.33 -13.17
N GLY A 54 -17.27 34.68 -14.40
CA GLY A 54 -15.91 34.45 -14.88
C GLY A 54 -14.85 35.18 -14.05
N ASP A 55 -14.91 36.51 -14.02
CA ASP A 55 -13.96 37.35 -13.29
C ASP A 55 -13.91 37.02 -11.80
N THR A 56 -15.07 36.90 -11.15
CA THR A 56 -15.17 36.61 -9.72
C THR A 56 -14.60 35.21 -9.42
N THR A 57 -14.76 34.23 -10.32
CA THR A 57 -14.12 32.93 -10.16
C THR A 57 -12.59 33.04 -10.23
N VAL A 58 -12.06 33.83 -11.16
CA VAL A 58 -10.61 34.05 -11.26
C VAL A 58 -10.05 34.74 -10.01
N GLU A 59 -10.79 35.71 -9.44
CA GLU A 59 -10.44 36.34 -8.17
C GLU A 59 -10.40 35.32 -7.02
N TYR A 60 -11.33 34.36 -6.97
CA TYR A 60 -11.30 33.26 -6.00
C TYR A 60 -10.12 32.30 -6.22
N ILE A 61 -9.79 31.97 -7.48
CA ILE A 61 -8.60 31.15 -7.79
C ILE A 61 -7.36 31.85 -7.24
N LYS A 62 -7.19 33.15 -7.53
CA LYS A 62 -6.07 33.95 -7.01
C LYS A 62 -6.03 33.93 -5.49
N TYR A 63 -7.14 34.26 -4.85
CA TYR A 63 -7.21 34.35 -3.39
C TYR A 63 -6.81 33.02 -2.74
N PHE A 64 -7.37 31.90 -3.21
CA PHE A 64 -7.04 30.60 -2.66
C PHE A 64 -5.60 30.16 -2.97
N TYR A 65 -5.10 30.44 -4.18
CA TYR A 65 -3.72 30.18 -4.54
C TYR A 65 -2.74 30.91 -3.61
N GLU A 66 -2.97 32.18 -3.30
CA GLU A 66 -2.09 32.97 -2.41
C GLU A 66 -2.07 32.49 -0.95
N HIS A 67 -3.10 31.75 -0.52
CA HIS A 67 -3.25 31.35 0.88
C HIS A 67 -3.12 29.84 1.11
N VAL A 68 -3.06 29.02 0.06
CA VAL A 68 -3.06 27.55 0.20
C VAL A 68 -1.86 27.03 1.00
N ASN A 69 -0.70 27.69 0.94
CA ASN A 69 0.46 27.30 1.73
C ASN A 69 0.58 28.05 3.07
N ASP A 70 -0.44 28.82 3.48
CA ASP A 70 -0.38 29.53 4.76
C ASP A 70 -0.38 28.53 5.93
N GLY A 71 0.63 28.61 6.80
CA GLY A 71 0.80 27.70 7.94
C GLY A 71 -0.30 27.83 9.01
N ARG A 72 -1.17 28.85 8.95
CA ARG A 72 -2.31 28.97 9.87
C ARG A 72 -3.48 28.09 9.46
N LEU A 73 -3.53 27.62 8.22
CA LEU A 73 -4.60 26.74 7.76
C LEU A 73 -4.42 25.33 8.35
N SER A 74 -5.49 24.78 8.90
CA SER A 74 -5.56 23.34 9.19
C SER A 74 -5.42 22.52 7.92
N ASP A 75 -4.97 21.27 8.03
CA ASP A 75 -4.85 20.38 6.88
C ASP A 75 -6.19 20.18 6.14
N GLU A 76 -7.30 20.12 6.88
CA GLU A 76 -8.63 20.01 6.28
C GLU A 76 -8.97 21.24 5.45
N LEU A 77 -8.79 22.44 6.02
CA LEU A 77 -9.08 23.70 5.34
C LEU A 77 -8.16 23.90 4.13
N ARG A 78 -6.87 23.59 4.28
CA ARG A 78 -5.88 23.62 3.21
C ARG A 78 -6.28 22.73 2.04
N ASN A 79 -6.71 21.50 2.31
CA ASN A 79 -7.17 20.58 1.27
C ASN A 79 -8.45 21.09 0.59
N LYS A 80 -9.39 21.71 1.33
CA LYS A 80 -10.57 22.35 0.74
C LYS A 80 -10.16 23.50 -0.20
N VAL A 81 -9.28 24.40 0.25
CA VAL A 81 -8.72 25.51 -0.53
C VAL A 81 -8.05 25.00 -1.81
N ALA A 82 -7.16 24.02 -1.70
CA ALA A 82 -6.45 23.43 -2.83
C ALA A 82 -7.41 22.78 -3.87
N ASN A 83 -8.37 21.99 -3.40
CA ASN A 83 -9.36 21.34 -4.27
C ASN A 83 -10.27 22.34 -4.99
N LEU A 84 -10.73 23.38 -4.28
CA LEU A 84 -11.51 24.45 -4.90
C LEU A 84 -10.67 25.20 -5.93
N THR A 85 -9.44 25.60 -5.59
CA THR A 85 -8.53 26.28 -6.52
C THR A 85 -8.37 25.47 -7.80
N PHE A 86 -8.08 24.17 -7.68
CA PHE A 86 -7.89 23.29 -8.84
C PHE A 86 -9.16 23.11 -9.67
N THR A 87 -10.31 22.96 -9.01
CA THR A 87 -11.61 22.80 -9.68
C THR A 87 -12.01 24.06 -10.45
N LEU A 88 -11.85 25.23 -9.81
CA LEU A 88 -12.14 26.52 -10.44
C LEU A 88 -11.18 26.79 -11.60
N TYR A 89 -9.88 26.49 -11.45
CA TYR A 89 -8.92 26.57 -12.54
C TYR A 89 -9.31 25.68 -13.72
N GLN A 90 -9.67 24.42 -13.49
CA GLN A 90 -10.09 23.51 -14.56
C GLN A 90 -11.35 24.02 -15.28
N SER A 91 -12.26 24.66 -14.56
CA SER A 91 -13.44 25.30 -15.15
C SER A 91 -13.06 26.50 -16.02
N GLN A 92 -12.23 27.42 -15.50
CA GLN A 92 -11.87 28.66 -16.20
C GLN A 92 -10.91 28.43 -17.38
N SER A 93 -10.09 27.39 -17.32
CA SER A 93 -9.23 26.97 -18.42
C SER A 93 -9.94 26.06 -19.44
N PHE A 94 -11.26 25.88 -19.32
CA PHE A 94 -12.09 25.02 -20.19
C PHE A 94 -11.64 23.55 -20.25
N ARG A 95 -10.90 23.09 -19.23
CA ARG A 95 -10.43 21.70 -19.12
C ARG A 95 -11.53 20.77 -18.62
N LYS A 96 -12.43 21.28 -17.78
CA LYS A 96 -13.54 20.51 -17.21
C LYS A 96 -14.78 21.38 -17.10
N ALA A 97 -15.92 20.86 -17.54
CA ALA A 97 -17.20 21.52 -17.28
C ALA A 97 -17.57 21.36 -15.79
N VAL A 98 -17.73 22.49 -15.10
CA VAL A 98 -18.10 22.55 -13.69
C VAL A 98 -19.30 23.47 -13.54
N ASP A 99 -20.30 23.05 -12.76
CA ASP A 99 -21.42 23.89 -12.38
C ASP A 99 -20.98 24.87 -11.29
N LEU A 100 -20.45 26.02 -11.71
CA LEU A 100 -19.90 27.04 -10.80
C LEU A 100 -20.94 27.56 -9.81
N ASN A 101 -22.22 27.58 -10.19
CA ASN A 101 -23.30 28.07 -9.33
C ASN A 101 -23.41 27.21 -8.07
N LYS A 102 -23.32 25.88 -8.22
CA LYS A 102 -23.37 24.94 -7.09
C LYS A 102 -22.14 24.98 -6.19
N LEU A 103 -21.02 25.51 -6.67
CA LEU A 103 -19.81 25.67 -5.86
C LEU A 103 -19.83 26.94 -5.01
N PHE A 104 -20.69 27.92 -5.31
CA PHE A 104 -20.72 29.19 -4.60
C PHE A 104 -20.77 29.05 -3.06
N PRO A 105 -21.62 28.21 -2.45
CA PRO A 105 -21.65 28.07 -0.99
C PRO A 105 -20.31 27.59 -0.43
N SER A 106 -19.68 26.61 -1.08
CA SER A 106 -18.38 26.08 -0.66
C SER A 106 -17.27 27.11 -0.84
N ILE A 107 -17.25 27.83 -1.96
CA ILE A 107 -16.26 28.90 -2.23
C ILE A 107 -16.36 29.99 -1.16
N TYR A 108 -17.58 30.50 -0.93
CA TYR A 108 -17.82 31.56 0.04
C TYR A 108 -17.43 31.11 1.46
N GLN A 109 -17.90 29.93 1.88
CA GLN A 109 -17.62 29.39 3.20
C GLN A 109 -16.12 29.14 3.41
N THR A 110 -15.44 28.53 2.45
CA THR A 110 -14.00 28.30 2.54
C THR A 110 -13.21 29.61 2.59
N LYS A 111 -13.62 30.65 1.85
CA LYS A 111 -12.99 31.98 1.97
C LYS A 111 -13.14 32.53 3.39
N GLN A 112 -14.33 32.46 3.99
CA GLN A 112 -14.55 32.92 5.36
C GLN A 112 -13.72 32.13 6.38
N GLU A 113 -13.65 30.80 6.23
CA GLU A 113 -12.80 29.94 7.07
C GLU A 113 -11.32 30.30 6.97
N VAL A 114 -10.83 30.61 5.75
CA VAL A 114 -9.47 31.12 5.54
C VAL A 114 -9.28 32.46 6.24
N GLU A 115 -10.17 33.43 6.01
CA GLU A 115 -10.08 34.77 6.64
C GLU A 115 -10.05 34.67 8.17
N GLU A 116 -10.83 33.76 8.76
CA GLU A 116 -10.83 33.52 10.19
C GLU A 116 -9.54 32.84 10.67
N ALA A 117 -9.04 31.82 9.95
CA ALA A 117 -7.77 31.17 10.27
C ALA A 117 -6.59 32.17 10.23
N LEU A 118 -6.60 33.12 9.30
CA LEU A 118 -5.55 34.13 9.17
C LEU A 118 -5.53 35.12 10.35
N LYS A 119 -6.62 35.28 11.10
CA LYS A 119 -6.65 36.12 12.32
C LYS A 119 -5.91 35.47 13.50
N ASN A 120 -5.67 34.16 13.47
CA ASN A 120 -5.06 33.41 14.58
C ASN A 120 -3.51 33.44 14.53
N GLN A 121 -2.86 33.37 15.69
CA GLN A 121 -1.41 33.15 15.84
C GLN A 121 -1.13 32.01 16.85
N PRO A 122 -0.14 31.12 16.60
CA PRO A 122 0.89 31.15 15.55
C PRO A 122 0.63 30.20 14.37
N ALA A 123 1.32 30.43 13.25
CA ALA A 123 1.34 29.54 12.09
C ALA A 123 2.15 28.25 12.37
N THR A 124 1.73 27.11 11.82
CA THR A 124 2.55 25.89 11.81
C THR A 124 3.65 26.00 10.76
N ALA A 125 4.82 25.41 11.04
CA ALA A 125 5.97 25.47 10.14
C ALA A 125 5.94 24.41 9.02
N LYS A 126 5.14 23.35 9.16
CA LYS A 126 5.04 22.25 8.19
C LYS A 126 3.65 22.22 7.58
N VAL A 127 3.62 22.27 6.26
CA VAL A 127 2.42 22.19 5.43
C VAL A 127 2.43 20.81 4.77
N ASN A 128 1.28 20.13 4.71
CA ASN A 128 1.15 18.87 3.98
C ASN A 128 0.88 19.12 2.49
N GLU A 129 1.34 18.21 1.63
CA GLU A 129 1.06 18.25 0.19
C GLU A 129 -0.44 18.25 -0.10
N THR A 130 -0.83 18.99 -1.12
CA THR A 130 -2.21 19.10 -1.59
C THR A 130 -2.37 18.55 -3.00
N VAL A 131 -3.60 18.60 -3.52
CA VAL A 131 -3.88 18.31 -4.93
C VAL A 131 -3.09 19.21 -5.89
N LEU A 132 -2.71 20.42 -5.46
CA LEU A 132 -1.96 21.35 -6.31
C LEU A 132 -0.50 20.90 -6.51
N ASP A 133 0.05 20.16 -5.55
CA ASP A 133 1.41 19.63 -5.58
C ASP A 133 1.45 18.31 -6.36
N LYS A 134 0.43 17.46 -6.19
CA LYS A 134 0.36 16.10 -6.72
C LYS A 134 -0.10 16.03 -8.17
N GLU A 135 -1.14 16.79 -8.53
CA GLU A 135 -1.71 16.71 -9.87
C GLU A 135 -0.83 17.39 -10.91
N LYS A 136 -0.82 16.85 -12.12
CA LYS A 136 -0.09 17.42 -13.26
C LYS A 136 -1.06 17.98 -14.29
N VAL A 137 -0.71 19.11 -14.88
CA VAL A 137 -1.41 19.76 -15.98
C VAL A 137 -0.38 20.03 -17.06
N ASP A 138 -0.51 19.38 -18.22
CA ASP A 138 0.43 19.52 -19.35
C ASP A 138 1.91 19.35 -18.94
N ASN A 139 2.21 18.32 -18.14
CA ASN A 139 3.54 17.95 -17.63
C ASN A 139 4.17 18.91 -16.60
N GLN A 140 3.45 19.92 -16.12
CA GLN A 140 3.84 20.74 -14.96
C GLN A 140 2.89 20.46 -13.79
N SER A 141 3.27 20.83 -12.56
CA SER A 141 2.35 20.72 -11.41
C SER A 141 1.11 21.59 -11.61
N ALA A 142 -0.02 21.21 -11.03
CA ALA A 142 -1.23 22.02 -11.02
C ALA A 142 -0.95 23.40 -10.41
N LYS A 143 -0.15 23.47 -9.35
CA LYS A 143 0.33 24.73 -8.72
C LYS A 143 1.03 25.64 -9.74
N GLN A 144 1.94 25.10 -10.56
CA GLN A 144 2.64 25.89 -11.59
C GLN A 144 1.70 26.30 -12.74
N ALA A 145 0.81 25.40 -13.19
CA ALA A 145 -0.15 25.73 -14.23
C ALA A 145 -1.12 26.85 -13.81
N ILE A 146 -1.55 26.85 -12.55
CA ILE A 146 -2.38 27.91 -11.98
C ILE A 146 -1.62 29.24 -11.90
N TYR A 147 -0.36 29.22 -11.48
CA TYR A 147 0.48 30.42 -11.49
C TYR A 147 0.59 31.02 -12.90
N GLU A 148 0.88 30.20 -13.90
CA GLU A 148 0.97 30.60 -15.31
C GLU A 148 -0.35 31.18 -15.83
N PHE A 149 -1.48 30.63 -15.40
CA PHE A 149 -2.81 31.14 -15.72
C PHE A 149 -3.10 32.51 -15.08
N LEU A 150 -2.62 32.74 -13.86
CA LEU A 150 -2.90 33.97 -13.11
C LEU A 150 -1.92 35.12 -13.39
N LYS A 151 -0.65 34.83 -13.68
CA LYS A 151 0.43 35.84 -13.73
C LYS A 151 0.19 36.97 -14.75
N ASP A 152 -0.47 36.65 -15.87
CA ASP A 152 -0.77 37.63 -16.92
C ASP A 152 -1.94 38.55 -16.53
N LEU A 153 -2.81 38.07 -15.63
CA LEU A 153 -3.96 38.82 -15.10
C LEU A 153 -3.58 39.64 -13.86
N TYR A 154 -2.57 39.20 -13.13
CA TYR A 154 -2.14 39.80 -11.86
C TYR A 154 -0.61 39.98 -11.83
N PRO A 155 -0.09 41.13 -12.28
CA PRO A 155 1.36 41.39 -12.35
C PRO A 155 2.08 41.31 -11.01
N ASP A 156 1.37 41.59 -9.90
CA ASP A 156 1.90 41.55 -8.54
C ASP A 156 1.80 40.15 -7.90
N LEU A 157 1.33 39.14 -8.63
CA LEU A 157 1.20 37.77 -8.13
C LEU A 157 2.59 37.21 -7.82
N LYS A 158 2.80 36.85 -6.55
CA LYS A 158 4.04 36.17 -6.15
C LYS A 158 3.99 34.73 -6.64
N LYS A 159 5.03 34.31 -7.35
CA LYS A 159 5.27 32.89 -7.59
C LYS A 159 5.49 32.24 -6.23
N GLU A 160 4.70 31.22 -5.90
CA GLU A 160 5.01 30.43 -4.72
C GLU A 160 6.40 29.79 -4.89
N GLU A 161 7.25 29.97 -3.90
CA GLU A 161 8.49 29.21 -3.81
C GLU A 161 8.13 27.75 -3.55
N TYR A 162 8.75 26.83 -4.28
CA TYR A 162 8.61 25.41 -4.00
C TYR A 162 9.15 25.15 -2.59
N VAL A 163 8.32 24.53 -1.74
CA VAL A 163 8.69 24.14 -0.37
C VAL A 163 8.55 22.63 -0.29
N ASN A 164 9.61 21.97 0.15
CA ASN A 164 9.57 20.54 0.46
C ASN A 164 8.59 20.29 1.61
N HIS A 165 7.61 19.42 1.41
CA HIS A 165 6.65 19.02 2.43
C HIS A 165 7.19 17.89 3.31
N VAL A 166 8.16 17.13 2.80
CA VAL A 166 8.94 16.15 3.58
C VAL A 166 10.32 16.68 3.97
N SER A 167 10.81 16.22 5.14
CA SER A 167 12.16 16.52 5.57
C SER A 167 13.17 15.57 4.95
N LYS A 168 14.43 15.99 4.89
CA LYS A 168 15.52 15.15 4.38
C LYS A 168 15.66 13.86 5.20
N GLU A 169 15.50 13.96 6.51
CA GLU A 169 15.57 12.84 7.44
C GLU A 169 14.47 11.80 7.19
N GLU A 170 13.26 12.26 6.81
CA GLU A 170 12.15 11.37 6.44
C GLU A 170 12.50 10.57 5.18
N VAL A 171 13.06 11.22 4.16
CA VAL A 171 13.51 10.56 2.91
C VAL A 171 14.67 9.60 3.17
N GLU A 172 15.67 10.01 3.96
CA GLU A 172 16.79 9.16 4.32
C GLU A 172 16.37 7.92 5.11
N SER A 173 15.38 8.04 6.00
CA SER A 173 14.80 6.90 6.71
C SER A 173 14.18 5.88 5.76
N LEU A 174 13.43 6.34 4.75
CA LEU A 174 12.85 5.46 3.73
C LEU A 174 13.91 4.81 2.84
N LEU A 175 14.94 5.56 2.43
CA LEU A 175 16.09 5.02 1.68
C LEU A 175 16.84 3.95 2.47
N ASN A 176 17.05 4.16 3.76
CA ASN A 176 17.66 3.16 4.64
C ASN A 176 16.80 1.89 4.73
N LYS A 177 15.48 2.05 4.85
CA LYS A 177 14.54 0.92 4.81
C LYS A 177 14.58 0.18 3.48
N ALA A 178 14.68 0.89 2.35
CA ALA A 178 14.81 0.28 1.04
C ALA A 178 16.09 -0.58 0.96
N ASN A 179 17.23 -0.05 1.41
CA ASN A 179 18.49 -0.80 1.47
C ASN A 179 18.38 -2.07 2.33
N GLN A 180 17.77 -1.99 3.51
CA GLN A 180 17.57 -3.16 4.39
C GLN A 180 16.70 -4.24 3.75
N LEU A 181 15.66 -3.87 3.01
CA LEU A 181 14.79 -4.82 2.34
C LEU A 181 15.44 -5.39 1.06
N LEU A 182 16.30 -4.63 0.38
CA LEU A 182 17.05 -5.12 -0.78
C LEU A 182 17.96 -6.30 -0.45
N GLU A 183 18.54 -6.32 0.75
CA GLU A 183 19.38 -7.44 1.22
C GLU A 183 18.61 -8.76 1.34
N GLN A 184 17.28 -8.72 1.39
CA GLN A 184 16.41 -9.90 1.48
C GLN A 184 16.04 -10.48 0.10
N ILE A 185 16.30 -9.76 -0.99
CA ILE A 185 16.04 -10.23 -2.36
C ILE A 185 17.17 -11.19 -2.76
N HIS A 186 16.79 -12.40 -3.18
CA HIS A 186 17.74 -13.43 -3.64
C HIS A 186 18.05 -13.32 -5.14
N GLU A 187 17.12 -12.80 -5.94
CA GLU A 187 17.34 -12.58 -7.37
C GLU A 187 18.30 -11.41 -7.61
N GLU A 188 19.55 -11.76 -7.91
CA GLU A 188 20.66 -10.82 -8.08
C GLU A 188 20.38 -9.70 -9.09
N GLY A 189 19.75 -10.02 -10.23
CA GLY A 189 19.46 -9.04 -11.28
C GLY A 189 18.47 -7.97 -10.83
N ILE A 190 17.37 -8.38 -10.18
CA ILE A 190 16.38 -7.45 -9.60
C ILE A 190 17.02 -6.65 -8.48
N ARG A 191 17.78 -7.31 -7.60
CA ARG A 191 18.46 -6.65 -6.48
C ARG A 191 19.41 -5.57 -6.96
N GLN A 192 20.25 -5.85 -7.96
CA GLN A 192 21.20 -4.88 -8.52
C GLN A 192 20.49 -3.69 -9.16
N SER A 193 19.47 -3.94 -9.99
CA SER A 193 18.69 -2.86 -10.63
C SER A 193 18.05 -1.94 -9.60
N LEU A 194 17.40 -2.50 -8.57
CA LEU A 194 16.75 -1.69 -7.55
C LEU A 194 17.76 -1.00 -6.62
N ALA A 195 18.92 -1.60 -6.35
CA ALA A 195 19.99 -0.97 -5.58
C ALA A 195 20.57 0.26 -6.30
N GLU A 196 20.77 0.18 -7.62
CA GLU A 196 21.21 1.32 -8.43
C GLU A 196 20.19 2.47 -8.36
N GLU A 197 18.89 2.16 -8.42
CA GLU A 197 17.84 3.16 -8.25
C GLU A 197 17.87 3.80 -6.85
N VAL A 198 18.03 3.01 -5.78
CA VAL A 198 18.16 3.53 -4.40
C VAL A 198 19.39 4.43 -4.26
N GLU A 199 20.52 4.07 -4.88
CA GLU A 199 21.74 4.88 -4.85
C GLU A 199 21.55 6.21 -5.59
N ASN A 200 20.92 6.17 -6.76
CA ASN A 200 20.58 7.37 -7.53
C ASN A 200 19.65 8.31 -6.76
N LEU A 201 18.62 7.76 -6.08
CA LEU A 201 17.72 8.53 -5.22
C LEU A 201 18.45 9.12 -4.03
N LYS A 202 19.37 8.38 -3.40
CA LYS A 202 20.22 8.89 -2.32
C LYS A 202 21.12 10.03 -2.79
N ALA A 203 21.65 9.97 -4.00
CA ALA A 203 22.42 11.07 -4.59
C ALA A 203 21.52 12.29 -4.84
N ALA A 204 20.28 12.09 -5.32
CA ALA A 204 19.31 13.16 -5.52
C ALA A 204 18.92 13.86 -4.20
N THR A 205 18.65 13.12 -3.12
CA THR A 205 18.35 13.64 -1.78
C THR A 205 19.44 14.56 -1.22
N ASN A 206 20.69 14.37 -1.63
CA ASN A 206 21.83 15.12 -1.11
C ASN A 206 22.14 16.42 -1.86
N LYS A 207 21.41 16.72 -2.93
CA LYS A 207 21.53 17.99 -3.65
C LYS A 207 20.97 19.13 -2.81
N ALA A 208 21.56 20.32 -2.91
CA ALA A 208 21.11 21.49 -2.17
C ALA A 208 19.73 22.01 -2.62
N ASP A 209 19.39 21.74 -3.88
CA ASP A 209 18.14 22.09 -4.56
C ASP A 209 17.23 20.85 -4.77
N ALA A 210 17.39 19.82 -3.93
CA ALA A 210 16.60 18.60 -4.04
C ALA A 210 15.09 18.86 -3.88
N ASP A 211 14.32 18.38 -4.85
CA ASP A 211 12.87 18.17 -4.76
C ASP A 211 12.63 16.90 -3.93
N LEU A 212 12.59 17.06 -2.60
CA LEU A 212 12.47 15.96 -1.66
C LEU A 212 11.11 15.28 -1.76
N ASP A 213 10.06 16.00 -2.15
CA ASP A 213 8.73 15.43 -2.36
C ASP A 213 8.72 14.45 -3.55
N GLU A 214 9.32 14.83 -4.69
CA GLU A 214 9.52 13.95 -5.84
C GLU A 214 10.40 12.75 -5.48
N VAL A 215 11.54 12.99 -4.82
CA VAL A 215 12.41 11.88 -4.38
C VAL A 215 11.68 10.95 -3.43
N ASN A 216 10.89 11.47 -2.49
CA ASN A 216 10.07 10.68 -1.57
C ASN A 216 9.03 9.83 -2.30
N SER A 217 8.38 10.37 -3.34
CA SER A 217 7.48 9.60 -4.20
C SER A 217 8.22 8.44 -4.88
N GLN A 218 9.37 8.71 -5.48
CA GLN A 218 10.19 7.71 -6.16
C GLN A 218 10.69 6.62 -5.19
N VAL A 219 11.09 6.99 -3.97
CA VAL A 219 11.49 6.03 -2.93
C VAL A 219 10.34 5.12 -2.52
N LYS A 220 9.10 5.63 -2.43
CA LYS A 220 7.91 4.81 -2.13
C LYS A 220 7.59 3.83 -3.26
N ASP A 221 7.76 4.24 -4.51
CA ASP A 221 7.60 3.36 -5.67
C ASP A 221 8.64 2.24 -5.70
N VAL A 222 9.90 2.56 -5.39
CA VAL A 222 10.98 1.57 -5.22
C VAL A 222 10.64 0.59 -4.09
N LEU A 223 10.23 1.07 -2.92
CA LEU A 223 9.81 0.22 -1.80
C LEU A 223 8.66 -0.73 -2.16
N THR A 224 7.71 -0.26 -2.98
CA THR A 224 6.60 -1.08 -3.46
C THR A 224 7.12 -2.20 -4.38
N ARG A 225 8.02 -1.89 -5.30
CA ARG A 225 8.65 -2.90 -6.18
C ARG A 225 9.51 -3.91 -5.41
N ILE A 226 10.27 -3.46 -4.40
CA ILE A 226 11.01 -4.36 -3.50
C ILE A 226 10.04 -5.32 -2.79
N ALA A 227 8.95 -4.81 -2.23
CA ALA A 227 7.94 -5.64 -1.57
C ALA A 227 7.31 -6.67 -2.52
N SER A 228 7.01 -6.27 -3.76
CA SER A 228 6.52 -7.20 -4.79
C SER A 228 7.53 -8.28 -5.16
N ALA A 229 8.82 -7.95 -5.29
CA ALA A 229 9.87 -8.91 -5.58
C ALA A 229 10.01 -9.96 -4.46
N LEU A 230 10.05 -9.50 -3.19
CA LEU A 230 10.12 -10.38 -2.03
C LEU A 230 8.89 -11.31 -1.93
N GLN A 231 7.70 -10.78 -2.21
CA GLN A 231 6.48 -11.57 -2.22
C GLN A 231 6.51 -12.63 -3.32
N GLN A 232 6.98 -12.28 -4.53
CA GLN A 232 7.11 -13.21 -5.64
C GLN A 232 8.11 -14.34 -5.33
N GLU A 233 9.26 -14.03 -4.73
CA GLU A 233 10.24 -15.04 -4.31
C GLU A 233 9.65 -16.01 -3.28
N LYS A 234 8.90 -15.47 -2.31
CA LYS A 234 8.21 -16.29 -1.31
C LYS A 234 7.19 -17.22 -1.96
N GLU A 235 6.36 -16.72 -2.86
CA GLU A 235 5.37 -17.52 -3.58
C GLU A 235 6.02 -18.61 -4.42
N ASN A 236 7.12 -18.30 -5.11
CA ASN A 236 7.90 -19.28 -5.88
C ASN A 236 8.49 -20.37 -4.97
N ALA A 237 9.06 -20.00 -3.82
CA ALA A 237 9.63 -20.96 -2.86
C ALA A 237 8.57 -21.89 -2.25
N GLU A 238 7.39 -21.36 -1.91
CA GLU A 238 6.26 -22.15 -1.42
C GLU A 238 5.74 -23.12 -2.50
N GLN A 239 5.65 -22.66 -3.75
CA GLN A 239 5.24 -23.49 -4.87
C GLN A 239 6.23 -24.63 -5.14
N ASP A 240 7.53 -24.36 -5.09
CA ASP A 240 8.57 -25.38 -5.23
C ASP A 240 8.48 -26.45 -4.12
N SER A 241 8.28 -26.03 -2.87
CA SER A 241 8.10 -26.94 -1.73
C SER A 241 6.87 -27.85 -1.89
N GLN A 242 5.73 -27.29 -2.32
CA GLN A 242 4.52 -28.09 -2.58
C GLN A 242 4.69 -29.08 -3.74
N THR A 243 5.42 -28.68 -4.79
CA THR A 243 5.69 -29.52 -5.95
C THR A 243 6.56 -30.72 -5.54
N LEU A 244 7.55 -30.50 -4.69
CA LEU A 244 8.39 -31.56 -4.12
C LEU A 244 7.59 -32.56 -3.27
N VAL A 245 6.71 -32.07 -2.40
CA VAL A 245 5.84 -32.94 -1.57
C VAL A 245 4.92 -33.80 -2.44
N LEU A 246 4.36 -33.23 -3.52
CA LEU A 246 3.54 -33.97 -4.47
C LEU A 246 4.35 -35.05 -5.18
N TYR A 247 5.55 -34.72 -5.66
CA TYR A 247 6.46 -35.70 -6.28
C TYR A 247 6.75 -36.88 -5.34
N GLN A 248 7.11 -36.61 -4.08
CA GLN A 248 7.43 -37.66 -3.12
C GLN A 248 6.24 -38.59 -2.87
N LYS A 249 5.02 -38.04 -2.71
CA LYS A 249 3.81 -38.85 -2.55
C LYS A 249 3.55 -39.75 -3.75
N LEU A 250 3.72 -39.25 -4.96
CA LEU A 250 3.51 -40.05 -6.17
C LEU A 250 4.55 -41.16 -6.31
N TYR A 251 5.81 -40.87 -5.94
CA TYR A 251 6.87 -41.87 -5.88
C TYR A 251 6.53 -42.99 -4.90
N ASP A 252 6.12 -42.64 -3.67
CA ASP A 252 5.77 -43.61 -2.63
C ASP A 252 4.58 -44.49 -3.06
N ILE A 253 3.59 -43.92 -3.75
CA ILE A 253 2.45 -44.66 -4.33
C ILE A 253 2.90 -45.64 -5.41
N LEU A 254 3.77 -45.21 -6.34
CA LEU A 254 4.29 -46.08 -7.40
C LEU A 254 5.12 -47.24 -6.82
N MET A 255 5.94 -46.97 -5.81
CA MET A 255 6.69 -48.03 -5.10
C MET A 255 5.76 -49.00 -4.40
N SER A 256 4.72 -48.51 -3.74
CA SER A 256 3.70 -49.36 -3.11
C SER A 256 2.98 -50.25 -4.14
N LEU A 257 2.70 -49.72 -5.33
CA LEU A 257 2.08 -50.45 -6.42
C LEU A 257 3.00 -51.53 -6.99
N HIS A 258 4.30 -51.22 -7.12
CA HIS A 258 5.33 -52.18 -7.52
C HIS A 258 5.42 -53.36 -6.52
N SER A 259 5.52 -53.06 -5.22
CA SER A 259 5.53 -54.09 -4.17
C SER A 259 4.24 -54.91 -4.11
N TYR A 260 3.10 -54.30 -4.40
CA TYR A 260 1.82 -55.01 -4.49
C TYR A 260 1.82 -56.01 -5.66
N LEU A 261 2.29 -55.60 -6.85
CA LEU A 261 2.41 -56.50 -8.00
C LEU A 261 3.35 -57.67 -7.69
N GLU A 262 4.49 -57.41 -7.04
CA GLU A 262 5.45 -58.45 -6.64
C GLU A 262 4.82 -59.47 -5.68
N SER A 263 4.02 -59.01 -4.71
CA SER A 263 3.37 -59.85 -3.71
C SER A 263 2.18 -60.66 -4.25
N ASN A 264 1.60 -60.26 -5.39
CA ASN A 264 0.36 -60.83 -5.94
C ASN A 264 0.55 -61.43 -7.35
N ASN A 265 1.77 -61.79 -7.73
CA ASN A 265 2.09 -62.36 -9.05
C ASN A 265 1.57 -61.48 -10.22
N GLY A 266 1.83 -60.17 -10.14
CA GLY A 266 1.49 -59.21 -11.19
C GLY A 266 2.06 -59.59 -12.56
N SER A 267 1.36 -59.20 -13.63
CA SER A 267 1.82 -59.45 -15.00
C SER A 267 3.00 -58.54 -15.39
N ASP A 268 3.87 -59.03 -16.26
CA ASP A 268 4.99 -58.26 -16.81
C ASP A 268 4.49 -56.94 -17.44
N GLU A 269 3.34 -56.96 -18.13
CA GLU A 269 2.74 -55.74 -18.70
C GLU A 269 2.27 -54.71 -17.66
N ASP A 270 1.93 -55.15 -16.44
CA ASP A 270 1.54 -54.22 -15.38
C ASP A 270 2.78 -53.64 -14.67
N PHE A 271 3.90 -54.40 -14.60
CA PHE A 271 5.21 -53.86 -14.18
C PHE A 271 5.73 -52.81 -15.17
N ASP A 272 5.70 -53.08 -16.48
CA ASP A 272 6.13 -52.13 -17.52
C ASP A 272 5.38 -50.79 -17.44
N LYS A 273 4.09 -50.81 -17.07
CA LYS A 273 3.29 -49.59 -16.88
C LYS A 273 3.70 -48.81 -15.64
N VAL A 274 4.04 -49.49 -14.55
CA VAL A 274 4.55 -48.83 -13.33
C VAL A 274 5.90 -48.18 -13.61
N ASP A 275 6.79 -48.87 -14.32
CA ASP A 275 8.11 -48.34 -14.69
C ASP A 275 7.98 -47.14 -15.64
N ALA A 276 7.10 -47.20 -16.63
CA ALA A 276 6.83 -46.07 -17.52
C ALA A 276 6.27 -44.84 -16.77
N LEU A 277 5.45 -45.05 -15.72
CA LEU A 277 4.97 -43.95 -14.88
C LEU A 277 6.06 -43.39 -13.96
N LEU A 278 7.01 -44.22 -13.51
CA LEU A 278 8.17 -43.80 -12.73
C LEU A 278 9.12 -42.93 -13.57
N ASP A 279 9.36 -43.31 -14.82
CA ASP A 279 10.12 -42.52 -15.78
C ASP A 279 9.45 -41.16 -16.03
N GLN A 280 8.12 -41.15 -16.20
CA GLN A 280 7.35 -39.92 -16.36
C GLN A 280 7.37 -39.05 -15.10
N LEU A 281 7.31 -39.65 -13.91
CA LEU A 281 7.41 -38.94 -12.64
C LEU A 281 8.75 -38.20 -12.54
N SER A 282 9.85 -38.89 -12.84
CA SER A 282 11.20 -38.33 -12.87
C SER A 282 11.32 -37.17 -13.86
N ALA A 283 10.84 -37.39 -15.10
CA ALA A 283 10.88 -36.39 -16.17
C ALA A 283 10.04 -35.14 -15.87
N LYS A 284 8.98 -35.27 -15.07
CA LYS A 284 8.02 -34.19 -14.74
C LYS A 284 8.21 -33.61 -13.33
N SER A 285 9.31 -33.95 -12.66
CA SER A 285 9.57 -33.65 -11.23
C SER A 285 9.44 -32.18 -10.79
N LYS A 286 9.54 -31.22 -11.73
CA LYS A 286 9.44 -29.77 -11.45
C LYS A 286 8.15 -29.13 -11.95
N ASP A 287 7.28 -29.87 -12.62
CA ASP A 287 6.04 -29.34 -13.20
C ASP A 287 4.83 -29.81 -12.39
N LYS A 288 4.32 -28.93 -11.53
CA LYS A 288 3.16 -29.20 -10.69
C LYS A 288 1.93 -29.64 -11.49
N ALA A 289 1.66 -29.03 -12.65
CA ALA A 289 0.49 -29.37 -13.45
C ALA A 289 0.65 -30.76 -14.06
N ALA A 290 1.84 -31.08 -14.57
CA ALA A 290 2.14 -32.39 -15.11
C ALA A 290 2.15 -33.50 -14.03
N LEU A 291 2.59 -33.21 -12.80
CA LEU A 291 2.50 -34.13 -11.67
C LEU A 291 1.04 -34.38 -11.25
N LEU A 292 0.19 -33.36 -11.29
CA LEU A 292 -1.26 -33.52 -11.03
C LEU A 292 -1.94 -34.36 -12.11
N GLU A 293 -1.52 -34.25 -13.38
CA GLU A 293 -2.01 -35.10 -14.45
C GLU A 293 -1.54 -36.54 -14.28
N LEU A 294 -0.26 -36.73 -13.95
CA LEU A 294 0.32 -38.04 -13.64
C LEU A 294 -0.39 -38.74 -12.48
N THR A 295 -0.85 -37.96 -11.47
CA THR A 295 -1.67 -38.48 -10.37
C THR A 295 -2.92 -39.21 -10.89
N LYS A 296 -3.58 -38.69 -11.93
CA LYS A 296 -4.76 -39.33 -12.53
C LYS A 296 -4.39 -40.65 -13.22
N ALA A 297 -3.29 -40.68 -13.95
CA ALA A 297 -2.81 -41.90 -14.62
C ALA A 297 -2.46 -42.99 -13.60
N ILE A 298 -1.78 -42.65 -12.51
CA ILE A 298 -1.46 -43.56 -11.40
C ILE A 298 -2.73 -44.12 -10.76
N LEU A 299 -3.75 -43.29 -10.50
CA LEU A 299 -5.03 -43.73 -9.94
C LEU A 299 -5.77 -44.71 -10.87
N VAL A 300 -5.78 -44.44 -12.18
CA VAL A 300 -6.39 -45.35 -13.17
C VAL A 300 -5.67 -46.69 -13.19
N LEU A 301 -4.34 -46.70 -13.19
CA LEU A 301 -3.56 -47.94 -13.16
C LEU A 301 -3.80 -48.73 -11.87
N ASN A 302 -3.81 -48.06 -10.72
CA ASN A 302 -4.10 -48.70 -9.43
C ASN A 302 -5.49 -49.37 -9.44
N HIS A 303 -6.52 -48.69 -9.95
CA HIS A 303 -7.85 -49.27 -10.08
C HIS A 303 -7.87 -50.49 -11.04
N GLN A 304 -7.16 -50.42 -12.17
CA GLN A 304 -7.06 -51.54 -13.11
C GLN A 304 -6.41 -52.76 -12.46
N ILE A 305 -5.29 -52.58 -11.76
CA ILE A 305 -4.57 -53.65 -11.08
C ILE A 305 -5.45 -54.29 -10.00
N GLN A 306 -6.11 -53.48 -9.17
CA GLN A 306 -7.00 -53.99 -8.12
C GLN A 306 -8.22 -54.73 -8.71
N SER A 307 -8.84 -54.20 -9.77
CA SER A 307 -9.99 -54.85 -10.41
C SER A 307 -9.67 -56.22 -11.03
N LYS A 308 -8.44 -56.38 -11.55
CA LYS A 308 -7.94 -57.68 -12.05
C LYS A 308 -7.70 -58.66 -10.91
N ALA A 309 -7.19 -58.18 -9.78
CA ALA A 309 -6.99 -59.02 -8.59
C ALA A 309 -8.33 -59.57 -8.08
N SER A 310 -9.40 -58.76 -8.08
CA SER A 310 -10.76 -59.19 -7.71
C SER A 310 -11.39 -60.18 -8.71
N ALA A 311 -11.09 -60.04 -10.00
CA ALA A 311 -11.61 -60.94 -11.05
C ALA A 311 -10.90 -62.31 -11.06
N SER A 312 -9.64 -62.37 -10.62
CA SER A 312 -8.88 -63.62 -10.50
C SER A 312 -9.32 -64.49 -9.31
N GLU A 313 -10.09 -63.97 -8.35
CA GLU A 313 -10.70 -64.77 -7.28
C GLU A 313 -11.94 -65.56 -7.74
N GLU A 314 -12.60 -65.21 -8.86
CA GLU A 314 -13.83 -65.90 -9.32
C GLU A 314 -13.60 -67.06 -10.31
N THR A 315 -12.35 -67.39 -10.68
CA THR A 315 -12.07 -68.53 -11.57
C THR A 315 -11.17 -69.58 -10.91
N SER A 316 -11.78 -70.43 -10.09
CA SER A 316 -11.25 -71.76 -9.74
C SER A 316 -12.40 -72.79 -9.66
N PRO A 317 -12.25 -74.02 -10.22
CA PRO A 317 -13.37 -74.89 -10.57
C PRO A 317 -13.91 -75.74 -9.40
N ALA A 318 -15.21 -76.06 -9.51
CA ALA A 318 -16.00 -76.84 -8.56
C ALA A 318 -15.46 -78.26 -8.24
N ARG A 319 -15.46 -78.61 -6.94
CA ARG A 319 -15.70 -79.98 -6.45
C ARG A 319 -16.41 -79.96 -5.09
N ASN A 320 -17.56 -80.63 -5.03
CA ASN A 320 -18.54 -80.71 -3.95
C ASN A 320 -18.00 -81.27 -2.61
N ALA A 321 -18.46 -80.71 -1.47
CA ALA A 321 -19.25 -81.42 -0.43
C ALA A 321 -19.62 -80.51 0.77
N GLU A 322 -20.93 -80.29 0.93
CA GLU A 322 -21.76 -80.20 2.16
C GLU A 322 -21.38 -79.30 3.37
N ALA A 323 -22.26 -78.31 3.58
CA ALA A 323 -23.03 -78.00 4.79
C ALA A 323 -22.32 -77.60 6.11
N ASN A 324 -22.36 -76.30 6.46
CA ASN A 324 -23.30 -75.67 7.42
C ASN A 324 -22.92 -74.18 7.53
N GLY A 325 -23.84 -73.22 7.34
CA GLY A 325 -24.39 -72.38 8.43
C GLY A 325 -23.34 -71.38 8.96
N ASP A 326 -23.48 -70.07 8.97
CA ASP A 326 -24.64 -69.20 9.18
C ASP A 326 -24.12 -67.74 9.05
N ASN A 327 -24.92 -66.83 8.45
CA ASN A 327 -25.16 -65.41 8.80
C ASN A 327 -24.06 -64.61 9.56
N THR A 328 -23.66 -63.35 9.33
CA THR A 328 -24.27 -62.11 8.80
C THR A 328 -23.19 -61.01 8.98
N SER A 329 -22.84 -60.21 7.97
CA SER A 329 -23.16 -58.78 7.77
C SER A 329 -22.97 -57.77 8.93
N ALA A 330 -22.51 -56.58 8.53
CA ALA A 330 -22.42 -55.27 9.22
C ALA A 330 -21.14 -55.00 10.04
N GLU A 331 -20.23 -54.10 9.63
CA GLU A 331 -20.30 -52.63 9.42
C GLU A 331 -19.98 -51.83 10.72
N ASN A 332 -19.14 -50.80 10.52
CA ASN A 332 -18.79 -49.65 11.38
C ASN A 332 -17.64 -49.72 12.40
N GLN A 333 -16.76 -48.71 12.24
CA GLN A 333 -15.72 -48.18 13.16
C GLN A 333 -16.36 -47.53 14.43
N PRO A 334 -15.68 -46.72 15.31
CA PRO A 334 -14.25 -46.52 15.65
C PRO A 334 -13.97 -46.49 17.20
N ASN A 335 -12.69 -46.29 17.56
CA ASN A 335 -12.12 -45.65 18.77
C ASN A 335 -12.46 -46.11 20.21
N ALA A 336 -11.40 -46.39 20.99
CA ALA A 336 -11.31 -46.04 22.41
C ALA A 336 -9.83 -45.93 22.86
N THR A 337 -9.36 -44.71 23.12
CA THR A 337 -8.16 -44.43 23.92
C THR A 337 -8.63 -43.68 25.15
N THR A 338 -8.38 -44.23 26.33
CA THR A 338 -8.72 -43.67 27.65
C THR A 338 -7.61 -42.79 28.19
N GLU A 339 -7.99 -41.67 28.78
CA GLU A 339 -7.16 -40.61 29.35
C GLU A 339 -6.59 -40.89 30.75
N SER A 340 -5.50 -40.16 31.05
CA SER A 340 -5.10 -39.49 32.32
C SER A 340 -4.76 -40.36 33.56
N ASN A 341 -3.69 -40.11 34.33
CA ASN A 341 -3.35 -38.84 34.99
C ASN A 341 -1.99 -38.89 35.76
N SER A 342 -1.44 -37.70 36.02
CA SER A 342 -0.61 -37.21 37.17
C SER A 342 0.68 -37.95 37.58
N GLU A 343 1.89 -37.35 37.61
CA GLU A 343 2.46 -36.20 38.36
C GLU A 343 3.39 -36.64 39.53
N THR A 344 4.56 -35.99 39.60
CA THR A 344 5.47 -35.70 40.74
C THR A 344 6.65 -36.61 41.19
N ALA A 345 7.79 -35.90 41.30
CA ALA A 345 8.91 -35.95 42.28
C ALA A 345 9.94 -37.11 42.21
N SER A 346 11.19 -36.82 41.81
CA SER A 346 12.35 -36.35 42.62
C SER A 346 13.16 -37.51 43.23
N ASP A 347 14.44 -37.68 42.86
CA ASP A 347 15.60 -37.32 43.70
C ASP A 347 16.97 -37.76 43.10
N GLU A 348 17.96 -36.88 43.27
CA GLU A 348 19.38 -37.09 43.67
C GLU A 348 20.21 -38.29 43.11
N ASN A 349 21.52 -38.23 42.80
CA ASN A 349 22.60 -37.35 43.24
C ASN A 349 23.93 -37.64 42.47
N LYS A 350 24.84 -36.64 42.46
CA LYS A 350 26.29 -36.71 42.80
C LYS A 350 27.42 -36.46 41.74
N ALA A 351 28.04 -35.28 41.94
CA ALA A 351 29.48 -34.86 42.00
C ALA A 351 30.42 -35.02 40.77
N SER A 352 31.37 -34.12 40.45
CA SER A 352 32.30 -33.36 41.33
C SER A 352 33.08 -32.25 40.59
N ASN A 353 33.42 -31.15 41.30
CA ASN A 353 34.74 -30.43 41.38
C ASN A 353 35.40 -29.73 40.15
N THR A 354 36.14 -28.60 40.21
CA THR A 354 36.44 -27.47 41.15
C THR A 354 37.29 -26.42 40.38
N ARG A 355 37.33 -25.15 40.88
CA ARG A 355 38.35 -24.07 40.75
C ARG A 355 38.33 -23.18 39.48
N ASP A 356 38.71 -21.90 39.50
CA ASP A 356 38.74 -20.76 40.44
C ASP A 356 39.34 -19.57 39.64
N SER A 357 39.14 -18.34 40.11
CA SER A 357 39.91 -17.09 39.78
C SER A 357 39.38 -16.08 38.74
N LYS A 358 38.76 -15.01 39.27
CA LYS A 358 38.98 -13.57 38.93
C LYS A 358 40.32 -13.10 39.59
N PRO A 359 40.90 -11.86 39.47
CA PRO A 359 40.36 -10.50 39.15
C PRO A 359 41.22 -9.76 38.06
N ALA A 360 41.10 -8.49 37.64
CA ALA A 360 40.80 -7.21 38.31
C ALA A 360 40.52 -6.06 37.30
N GLU A 361 39.96 -4.96 37.82
CA GLU A 361 39.76 -3.63 37.20
C GLU A 361 41.04 -2.90 36.81
N LEU A 362 40.94 -1.88 35.93
CA LEU A 362 41.49 -0.53 36.13
C LEU A 362 40.81 0.52 35.23
N THR A 363 40.74 1.74 35.76
CA THR A 363 40.00 2.95 35.37
C THR A 363 40.90 4.03 34.72
N SER A 364 40.28 5.18 34.37
CA SER A 364 40.84 6.52 34.01
C SER A 364 41.19 6.78 32.54
N GLU A 365 41.07 7.99 31.94
CA GLU A 365 40.42 9.28 32.23
C GLU A 365 40.56 10.17 30.96
N LYS A 366 39.53 10.96 30.64
CA LYS A 366 39.47 12.33 30.06
C LYS A 366 40.65 12.94 29.25
N GLY A 367 40.32 13.57 28.11
CA GLY A 367 41.17 14.60 27.48
C GLY A 367 40.56 15.24 26.22
N SER A 368 40.22 16.53 26.29
CA SER A 368 39.79 17.42 25.19
C SER A 368 40.95 18.33 24.80
N THR A 369 41.16 18.66 23.52
CA THR A 369 41.75 19.92 23.05
C THR A 369 41.55 20.14 21.54
N GLU A 370 41.20 21.39 21.19
CA GLU A 370 41.21 21.99 19.86
C GLU A 370 42.62 22.06 19.25
N SER A 371 42.71 22.14 17.92
CA SER A 371 43.62 23.07 17.23
C SER A 371 43.23 23.30 15.78
N THR A 372 43.03 24.57 15.46
CA THR A 372 42.96 25.22 14.16
C THR A 372 44.28 25.13 13.38
N THR A 373 44.23 25.08 12.05
CA THR A 373 45.25 25.77 11.23
C THR A 373 44.69 26.23 9.88
N SER A 374 44.89 27.52 9.64
CA SER A 374 44.69 28.27 8.41
C SER A 374 45.74 27.92 7.35
N THR A 375 45.37 27.92 6.08
CA THR A 375 46.22 28.41 4.97
C THR A 375 45.31 28.86 3.82
N GLY A 376 45.34 30.16 3.53
CA GLY A 376 44.70 30.74 2.36
C GLY A 376 45.55 30.59 1.09
N ASN A 377 44.90 30.76 -0.05
CA ASN A 377 45.52 31.37 -1.21
C ASN A 377 44.44 32.05 -2.07
N GLN A 378 44.71 33.30 -2.42
CA GLN A 378 43.96 34.16 -3.33
C GLN A 378 44.48 34.03 -4.78
N GLU A 379 43.72 34.66 -5.68
CA GLU A 379 43.96 34.98 -7.10
C GLU A 379 43.73 33.86 -8.11
N LYS A 380 42.97 34.05 -9.21
CA LYS A 380 42.91 35.24 -10.07
C LYS A 380 41.65 35.25 -10.94
N ALA A 381 41.03 36.41 -11.12
CA ALA A 381 40.06 36.69 -12.18
C ALA A 381 40.77 37.37 -13.37
N VAL A 382 40.47 36.92 -14.59
CA VAL A 382 40.58 37.70 -15.84
C VAL A 382 39.48 37.19 -16.77
N GLU A 383 38.43 37.97 -16.97
CA GLU A 383 37.85 38.27 -18.29
C GLU A 383 37.10 39.61 -18.24
#